data_AF-A0A7W3WGV4-F1
#
_entry.id   AF-A0A7W3WGV4-F1
#
_cell.length_a   1.000
_cell.length_b   1.000
_cell.length_c   1.000
_cell.angle_alpha   90.00
_cell.angle_beta   90.00
_cell.angle_gamma   90.00
#
_symmetry.space_group_name_H-M   'P 1'
#
loop_
_entity.id
_entity.type
_entity.pdbx_description
1 polymer ?
#
loop_
_entity_poly.entity_id
_entity_poly.type
_entity_poly.pdbx_seq_one_letter_code
_entity_poly.pdbx_strand_id
1 'polypeptide(L)'
;MVEEPGFQKAVRAHLRAGTALIADGGAAADAPRGALLFDASPPTYHVDWLVVSEEARGRGVGRALLEDAYARFVRAPGTVEVVTFGADHPGAVASNARVFYERLGFTPAELTTPGPEGGSRQIYRRPVSPTPGVR
;
A
#
# COMPACT_ATOMS: atom_id res chain seq x y z
N MET A 1 4.85 -6.63 -15.23
CA MET A 1 4.15 -6.73 -13.93
C MET A 1 2.93 -7.64 -13.95
N VAL A 2 1.82 -7.35 -14.66
CA VAL A 2 0.59 -8.18 -14.56
C VAL A 2 0.78 -9.63 -15.07
N GLU A 3 1.58 -9.80 -16.11
CA GLU A 3 1.91 -11.12 -16.66
C GLU A 3 3.02 -11.83 -15.90
N GLU A 4 3.65 -11.18 -14.91
CA GLU A 4 4.75 -11.79 -14.18
C GLU A 4 4.23 -12.89 -13.24
N PRO A 5 4.74 -14.13 -13.34
CA PRO A 5 4.25 -15.25 -12.53
C PRO A 5 4.34 -14.99 -11.03
N GLY A 6 5.39 -14.29 -10.59
CA GLY A 6 5.58 -13.90 -9.19
C GLY A 6 4.46 -12.98 -8.69
N PHE A 7 4.10 -11.96 -9.47
CA PHE A 7 3.02 -11.04 -9.13
C PHE A 7 1.67 -11.76 -9.06
N GLN A 8 1.33 -12.60 -10.06
CA GLN A 8 0.07 -13.34 -10.03
C GLN A 8 -0.01 -14.33 -8.87
N LYS A 9 1.12 -14.96 -8.50
CA LYS A 9 1.19 -15.83 -7.32
C LYS A 9 0.93 -15.05 -6.04
N ALA A 10 1.51 -13.85 -5.90
CA ALA A 10 1.27 -12.96 -4.76
C ALA A 10 -0.22 -12.57 -4.68
N VAL A 11 -0.81 -12.08 -5.78
CA VAL A 11 -2.25 -11.74 -5.84
C VAL A 11 -3.11 -12.92 -5.39
N ARG A 12 -2.87 -14.12 -5.93
CA ARG A 12 -3.61 -15.33 -5.54
C ARG A 12 -3.41 -15.69 -4.07
N ALA A 13 -2.25 -15.42 -3.47
CA ALA A 13 -2.00 -15.66 -2.05
C ALA A 13 -2.83 -14.72 -1.18
N HIS A 14 -2.83 -13.41 -1.46
CA HIS A 14 -3.65 -12.43 -0.73
C HIS A 14 -5.15 -12.67 -0.88
N LEU A 15 -5.60 -13.08 -2.07
CA LEU A 15 -7.01 -13.46 -2.27
C LEU A 15 -7.41 -14.65 -1.38
N ARG A 16 -6.57 -15.69 -1.29
CA ARG A 16 -6.83 -16.82 -0.38
C ARG A 16 -6.76 -16.44 1.09
N ALA A 17 -5.87 -15.51 1.45
CA ALA A 17 -5.72 -15.01 2.81
C ALA A 17 -6.83 -14.00 3.21
N GLY A 18 -7.63 -13.53 2.26
CA GLY A 18 -8.65 -12.51 2.50
C GLY A 18 -8.07 -11.11 2.76
N THR A 19 -6.85 -10.85 2.29
CA THR A 19 -6.11 -9.59 2.53
C THR A 19 -5.90 -8.75 1.27
N ALA A 20 -6.63 -9.06 0.20
CA ALA A 20 -6.77 -8.21 -0.97
C ALA A 20 -8.04 -7.35 -0.87
N LEU A 21 -7.91 -6.03 -1.02
CA LEU A 21 -9.01 -5.08 -1.01
C LEU A 21 -9.19 -4.43 -2.38
N ILE A 22 -10.44 -4.19 -2.78
CA ILE A 22 -10.82 -3.52 -4.01
C ILE A 22 -11.65 -2.29 -3.66
N ALA A 23 -11.30 -1.15 -4.27
CA ALA A 23 -12.16 0.01 -4.29
C ALA A 23 -13.07 -0.08 -5.51
N ASP A 24 -14.33 -0.47 -5.29
CA ASP A 24 -15.32 -0.57 -6.35
C ASP A 24 -15.66 0.83 -6.92
N GLY A 25 -15.90 0.89 -8.22
CA GLY A 25 -16.48 2.06 -8.87
C GLY A 25 -18.00 2.21 -8.67
N GLY A 26 -18.63 1.18 -8.09
CA GLY A 26 -20.06 1.04 -7.90
C GLY A 26 -20.71 0.24 -9.03
N ALA A 27 -22.00 -0.07 -8.90
CA ALA A 27 -22.74 -0.95 -9.83
C ALA A 27 -22.76 -0.49 -11.30
N ALA A 28 -22.39 0.77 -11.58
CA ALA A 28 -22.34 1.36 -12.91
C ALA A 28 -20.92 1.47 -13.49
N ALA A 29 -19.90 0.99 -12.78
CA ALA A 29 -18.52 1.05 -13.25
C ALA A 29 -18.05 -0.33 -13.75
N ASP A 30 -17.49 -0.35 -14.96
CA ASP A 30 -17.01 -1.58 -15.59
C ASP A 30 -15.66 -2.07 -15.00
N ALA A 31 -15.01 -1.27 -14.15
CA ALA A 31 -13.69 -1.60 -13.60
C ALA A 31 -13.47 -1.04 -12.18
N PRO A 32 -12.63 -1.71 -11.36
CA PRO A 32 -12.16 -1.20 -10.08
C PRO A 32 -11.47 0.15 -10.17
N ARG A 33 -11.73 1.03 -9.19
CA ARG A 33 -11.04 2.33 -9.07
C ARG A 33 -9.65 2.21 -8.44
N GLY A 34 -9.40 1.14 -7.69
CA GLY A 34 -8.11 0.86 -7.08
C GLY A 34 -8.11 -0.50 -6.39
N ALA A 35 -6.93 -0.95 -6.01
CA ALA A 35 -6.72 -2.23 -5.36
C ALA A 35 -5.53 -2.16 -4.39
N LEU A 36 -5.60 -2.94 -3.32
CA LEU A 36 -4.57 -3.05 -2.28
C LEU A 36 -4.32 -4.53 -1.96
N LEU A 37 -3.05 -4.94 -1.87
CA LEU A 37 -2.62 -6.18 -1.26
C LEU A 37 -1.94 -5.84 0.07
N PHE A 38 -2.42 -6.46 1.14
CA PHE A 38 -1.95 -6.21 2.50
C PHE A 38 -1.46 -7.50 3.17
N ASP A 39 -0.30 -7.48 3.79
CA ASP A 39 0.19 -8.59 4.62
C ASP A 39 -0.05 -8.26 6.11
N ALA A 40 -0.88 -9.09 6.73
CA ALA A 40 -1.34 -8.91 8.10
C ALA A 40 -0.50 -9.73 9.10
N SER A 41 0.80 -9.43 9.18
CA SER A 41 1.79 -10.21 9.95
C SER A 41 2.29 -9.46 11.21
N PRO A 42 1.50 -9.34 12.30
CA PRO A 42 1.89 -8.60 13.49
C PRO A 42 3.25 -9.06 14.06
N PRO A 43 4.09 -8.14 14.57
CA PRO A 43 3.80 -6.72 14.78
C PRO A 43 4.10 -5.82 13.56
N THR A 44 4.59 -6.38 12.44
CA THR A 44 4.98 -5.61 11.24
C THR A 44 4.09 -5.97 10.05
N TYR A 45 3.26 -5.03 9.64
CA TYR A 45 2.32 -5.20 8.53
C TYR A 45 2.91 -4.60 7.26
N HIS A 46 2.56 -5.15 6.09
CA HIS A 46 3.09 -4.65 4.82
C HIS A 46 1.98 -4.26 3.85
N VAL A 47 2.17 -3.11 3.20
CA VAL A 47 1.45 -2.74 1.98
C VAL A 47 2.27 -3.28 0.81
N ASP A 48 1.93 -4.49 0.36
CA ASP A 48 2.70 -5.18 -0.67
C ASP A 48 2.45 -4.60 -2.06
N TRP A 49 1.24 -4.06 -2.27
CA TRP A 49 0.89 -3.42 -3.53
C TRP A 49 -0.31 -2.51 -3.37
N LEU A 50 -0.21 -1.26 -3.83
CA LEU A 50 -1.33 -0.31 -3.90
C LEU A 50 -1.35 0.33 -5.28
N VAL A 51 -2.50 0.25 -5.96
CA VAL A 51 -2.72 0.94 -7.22
C VAL A 51 -4.05 1.69 -7.20
N VAL A 52 -4.06 2.85 -7.85
CA VAL A 52 -5.28 3.62 -8.12
C VAL A 52 -5.31 3.88 -9.61
N SER A 53 -6.46 3.59 -10.22
CA SER A 53 -6.74 3.91 -11.63
C SER A 53 -6.48 5.40 -11.89
N GLU A 54 -5.97 5.72 -13.07
CA GLU A 54 -5.58 7.10 -13.40
C GLU A 54 -6.75 8.09 -13.23
N GLU A 55 -7.94 7.70 -13.68
CA GLU A 55 -9.17 8.50 -13.59
C GLU A 55 -9.62 8.78 -12.16
N ALA A 56 -9.24 7.93 -11.20
CA ALA A 56 -9.60 8.05 -9.79
C ALA A 56 -8.49 8.68 -8.93
N ARG A 57 -7.33 9.02 -9.51
CA ARG A 57 -6.25 9.71 -8.78
C ARG A 57 -6.72 11.07 -8.26
N GLY A 58 -6.17 11.47 -7.10
CA GLY A 58 -6.56 12.72 -6.43
C GLY A 58 -7.94 12.69 -5.74
N ARG A 59 -8.72 11.60 -5.87
CA ARG A 59 -10.07 11.48 -5.27
C ARG A 59 -10.10 10.76 -3.92
N GLY A 60 -8.94 10.50 -3.31
CA GLY A 60 -8.84 9.86 -2.00
C GLY A 60 -8.96 8.33 -1.97
N VAL A 61 -9.07 7.66 -3.13
CA VAL A 61 -9.22 6.18 -3.20
C VAL A 61 -8.10 5.42 -2.49
N GLY A 62 -6.83 5.80 -2.74
CA GLY A 62 -5.70 5.14 -2.09
C GLY A 62 -5.70 5.32 -0.57
N ARG A 63 -6.13 6.48 -0.07
CA ARG A 63 -6.30 6.72 1.38
C ARG A 63 -7.40 5.82 1.94
N ALA A 64 -8.55 5.75 1.27
CA ALA A 64 -9.67 4.92 1.73
C ALA A 64 -9.29 3.43 1.80
N LEU A 65 -8.55 2.92 0.82
CA LEU A 65 -8.04 1.54 0.85
C LEU A 65 -7.10 1.28 2.03
N LEU A 66 -6.18 2.20 2.32
CA LEU A 66 -5.28 2.06 3.46
C LEU A 66 -6.04 2.14 4.79
N GLU A 67 -6.95 3.10 4.96
CA GLU A 67 -7.75 3.21 6.19
C GLU A 67 -8.62 1.95 6.41
N ASP A 68 -9.20 1.38 5.35
CA ASP A 68 -9.94 0.11 5.43
C ASP A 68 -9.04 -1.07 5.82
N ALA A 69 -7.83 -1.16 5.27
CA ALA A 69 -6.86 -2.17 5.69
C ALA A 69 -6.43 -2.02 7.15
N TYR A 70 -6.19 -0.79 7.60
CA TYR A 70 -5.87 -0.50 9.00
C TYR A 70 -7.00 -0.96 9.92
N ALA A 71 -8.24 -0.60 9.60
CA ALA A 71 -9.41 -0.97 10.41
C ALA A 71 -9.61 -2.49 10.50
N ARG A 72 -9.32 -3.23 9.42
CA ARG A 72 -9.53 -4.68 9.36
C ARG A 72 -8.40 -5.51 9.95
N PHE A 73 -7.15 -5.10 9.73
CA PHE A 73 -6.01 -6.00 9.87
C PHE A 73 -4.99 -5.56 10.91
N VAL A 74 -4.90 -4.26 11.20
CA VAL A 74 -3.83 -3.71 12.02
C VAL A 74 -4.23 -3.70 13.49
N ARG A 75 -3.37 -4.28 14.32
CA ARG A 75 -3.45 -4.25 15.79
C ARG A 75 -2.28 -3.48 16.36
N ALA A 76 -2.56 -2.65 17.36
CA ALA A 76 -1.56 -1.93 18.12
C ALA A 76 -1.05 -2.75 19.31
N PRO A 77 0.21 -2.57 19.76
CA PRO A 77 1.25 -1.81 19.07
C PRO A 77 1.76 -2.54 17.82
N GLY A 78 2.18 -1.78 16.80
CA GLY A 78 2.80 -2.33 15.60
C GLY A 78 3.33 -1.27 14.65
N THR A 79 3.82 -1.70 13.49
CA THR A 79 4.33 -0.83 12.43
C THR A 79 3.79 -1.29 11.09
N VAL A 80 3.30 -0.36 10.27
CA VAL A 80 2.99 -0.65 8.87
C VAL A 80 4.12 -0.15 8.00
N GLU A 81 4.60 -1.00 7.11
CA GLU A 81 5.66 -0.71 6.16
C GLU A 81 5.15 -0.74 4.73
N VAL A 82 5.78 0.07 3.89
CA VAL A 82 5.57 0.03 2.44
C VAL A 82 6.90 0.27 1.74
N VAL A 83 7.18 -0.52 0.71
CA VAL A 83 8.30 -0.24 -0.19
C VAL A 83 7.78 0.62 -1.34
N THR A 84 8.37 1.80 -1.51
CA THR A 84 8.04 2.69 -2.62
C THR A 84 9.28 3.06 -3.44
N PHE A 85 9.08 3.78 -4.53
CA PHE A 85 10.17 4.33 -5.33
C PHE A 85 11.07 5.24 -4.49
N GLY A 86 12.39 5.06 -4.60
CA GLY A 86 13.33 6.01 -4.05
C GLY A 86 13.37 7.33 -4.82
N ALA A 87 14.10 8.31 -4.29
CA ALA A 87 14.10 9.70 -4.78
C ALA A 87 14.56 9.87 -6.23
N ASP A 88 15.42 8.95 -6.68
CA ASP A 88 16.07 8.92 -7.98
C ASP A 88 15.23 8.25 -9.08
N HIS A 89 14.14 7.58 -8.72
CA HIS A 89 13.34 6.81 -9.68
C HIS A 89 12.25 7.68 -10.32
N PRO A 90 12.13 7.77 -11.67
CA PRO A 90 11.12 8.59 -12.35
C PRO A 90 9.68 8.30 -11.92
N GLY A 91 9.39 7.04 -11.62
CA GLY A 91 8.12 6.58 -11.04
C GLY A 91 7.75 7.25 -9.71
N ALA A 92 8.72 7.71 -8.90
CA ALA A 92 8.44 8.47 -7.68
C ALA A 92 7.72 9.79 -7.98
N VAL A 93 8.14 10.47 -9.05
CA VAL A 93 7.53 11.74 -9.51
C VAL A 93 6.20 11.47 -10.19
N ALA A 94 6.17 10.55 -11.15
CA ALA A 94 4.97 10.27 -11.96
C ALA A 94 3.78 9.77 -11.12
N SER A 95 4.04 8.95 -10.11
CA SER A 95 3.00 8.45 -9.20
C SER A 95 2.71 9.37 -8.02
N ASN A 96 3.63 10.29 -7.70
CA ASN A 96 3.65 11.07 -6.48
C ASN A 96 3.56 10.21 -5.20
N ALA A 97 4.02 8.95 -5.26
CA ALA A 97 3.80 7.96 -4.20
C ALA A 97 4.46 8.35 -2.86
N ARG A 98 5.65 8.97 -2.91
CA ARG A 98 6.35 9.41 -1.69
C ARG A 98 5.52 10.43 -0.91
N VAL A 99 5.11 11.50 -1.57
CA VAL A 99 4.24 12.55 -0.99
C VAL A 99 2.92 11.97 -0.51
N PHE A 100 2.35 11.00 -1.24
CA PHE A 100 1.16 10.29 -0.81
C PHE A 100 1.34 9.61 0.56
N TYR A 101 2.39 8.80 0.73
CA TYR A 101 2.64 8.11 2.00
C TYR A 101 3.04 9.07 3.13
N GLU A 102 3.83 10.11 2.84
CA GLU A 102 4.21 11.15 3.83
C GLU A 102 2.99 11.86 4.40
N ARG A 103 2.02 12.21 3.54
CA ARG A 103 0.75 12.82 3.97
C ARG A 103 -0.13 11.90 4.80
N LEU A 104 0.14 10.59 4.81
CA LEU A 104 -0.54 9.62 5.64
C LEU A 104 0.23 9.30 6.93
N GLY A 105 1.32 10.02 7.20
CA GLY A 105 2.13 9.85 8.40
C GLY A 105 3.16 8.72 8.31
N PHE A 106 3.45 8.21 7.12
CA PHE A 106 4.62 7.37 6.91
C PHE A 106 5.87 8.25 6.82
N THR A 107 6.98 7.75 7.34
CA THR A 107 8.28 8.41 7.25
C THR A 107 9.26 7.53 6.46
N PRO A 108 10.11 8.12 5.60
CA PRO A 108 11.17 7.38 4.92
C PRO A 108 12.13 6.74 5.95
N ALA A 109 12.55 5.52 5.66
CA ALA A 109 13.55 4.77 6.40
C ALA A 109 14.71 4.36 5.47
N GLU A 110 15.30 3.18 5.64
CA GLU A 110 16.40 2.70 4.81
C GLU A 110 16.00 2.43 3.35
N LEU A 111 16.99 2.55 2.47
CA LEU A 111 16.90 2.04 1.11
C LEU A 111 16.86 0.50 1.15
N THR A 112 16.17 -0.09 0.19
CA THR A 112 16.08 -1.54 0.03
C THR A 112 16.46 -1.94 -1.40
N THR A 113 16.45 -3.24 -1.67
CA THR A 113 16.81 -3.81 -2.97
C THR A 113 16.04 -3.09 -4.10
N PRO A 114 16.74 -2.62 -5.15
CA PRO A 114 16.12 -2.03 -6.32
C PRO A 114 15.01 -2.89 -6.91
N GLY A 115 14.04 -2.24 -7.54
CA GLY A 115 13.01 -2.95 -8.30
C GLY A 115 13.58 -3.59 -9.57
N PRO A 116 12.87 -4.56 -10.16
CA PRO A 116 13.29 -5.20 -11.42
C PRO A 116 13.40 -4.20 -12.58
N GLU A 117 12.67 -3.08 -12.54
CA GLU A 117 12.77 -2.00 -13.53
C GLU A 117 14.00 -1.09 -13.38
N GLY A 118 14.81 -1.31 -12.35
CA GLY A 118 15.93 -0.44 -11.97
C GLY A 118 15.52 0.70 -11.03
N GLY A 119 16.51 1.48 -10.59
CA GLY A 119 16.36 2.60 -9.66
C GLY A 119 16.08 2.20 -8.20
N SER A 120 16.36 3.11 -7.26
CA SER A 120 16.32 2.74 -5.84
C SER A 120 14.89 2.53 -5.32
N ARG A 121 14.80 1.72 -4.26
CA ARG A 121 13.59 1.52 -3.47
C ARG A 121 13.83 1.97 -2.06
N GLN A 122 12.79 2.45 -1.40
CA GLN A 122 12.89 2.90 -0.01
C GLN A 122 11.73 2.37 0.81
N ILE A 123 12.04 1.90 2.01
CA ILE A 123 11.04 1.53 3.00
C ILE A 123 10.48 2.81 3.61
N TYR A 124 9.16 2.87 3.73
CA TYR A 124 8.43 3.90 4.46
C TYR A 124 7.71 3.22 5.62
N ARG A 125 7.79 3.78 6.82
CA ARG A 125 7.20 3.20 8.04
C ARG A 125 6.20 4.14 8.67
N ARG A 126 5.10 3.60 9.19
CA ARG A 126 4.17 4.30 10.07
C ARG A 126 3.94 3.49 11.35
N PRO A 127 4.36 4.00 12.53
CA PRO A 127 4.05 3.34 13.79
C PRO A 127 2.55 3.42 14.09
N VAL A 128 2.05 2.39 14.75
CA VAL A 128 0.67 2.25 15.20
C VAL A 128 0.71 2.07 16.71
N SER A 129 0.43 3.14 17.44
CA SER A 129 0.38 3.13 18.89
C SER A 129 -1.00 2.70 19.38
N PRO A 130 -1.10 2.00 20.53
CA PRO A 130 -2.39 1.77 21.15
C PRO A 130 -3.04 3.11 21.48
N THR A 131 -4.34 3.23 21.27
CA THR A 131 -5.09 4.40 21.76
C THR A 131 -4.82 4.53 23.26
N PRO A 132 -4.35 5.69 23.76
CA PRO A 132 -4.19 5.90 25.18
C PRO A 132 -5.54 5.61 25.84
N GLY A 133 -5.59 4.61 26.71
CA GLY A 133 -6.83 4.17 27.33
C GLY A 133 -7.56 5.34 27.98
N VAL A 134 -8.82 5.54 27.60
CA VAL A 134 -9.76 6.27 28.45
C VAL A 134 -9.85 5.45 29.73
N ARG A 135 -9.24 5.97 30.80
CA ARG A 135 -9.37 5.43 32.15
C ARG A 135 -10.77 5.68 32.68
#